data_AF-A0A6N1VDT7-F1
#
_entry.id   AF-A0A6N1VDT7-F1
#
_cell.length_a   1.000
_cell.length_b   1.000
_cell.length_c   1.000
_cell.angle_alpha   90.00
_cell.angle_beta   90.00
_cell.angle_gamma   90.00
#
_symmetry.space_group_name_H-M   'P 1'
#
loop_
_entity.id
_entity.type
_entity.pdbx_description
1 polymer ?
#
loop_
_entity_poly.entity_id
_entity_poly.type
_entity_poly.pdbx_seq_one_letter_code
_entity_poly.pdbx_strand_id
1 'polypeptide(L)'
;MSTMFLPAACATDSARYLAAAASQADASVAVSAAGDADDLPPLPADCRRRERSGVVVGDRLDAAALKSDGALGRANDRVIRCAAWYDALRAARSNGESS
;
A
#
# COMPACT_ATOMS: atom_id res chain seq x y z
N MET A 1 -27.41 44.39 -41.68
CA MET A 1 -26.61 43.23 -41.26
C MET A 1 -27.00 42.89 -39.83
N SER A 2 -27.82 41.85 -39.65
CA SER A 2 -28.25 41.39 -38.32
C SER A 2 -27.47 40.12 -38.00
N THR A 3 -26.56 40.19 -37.03
CA THR A 3 -25.86 39.03 -36.50
C THR A 3 -26.81 38.29 -35.58
N MET A 4 -27.36 37.18 -36.07
CA MET A 4 -28.24 36.31 -35.28
C MET A 4 -27.39 35.50 -34.30
N PHE A 5 -27.52 35.80 -33.01
CA PHE A 5 -26.91 35.04 -31.92
C PHE A 5 -27.83 33.86 -31.60
N LEU A 6 -27.41 32.62 -31.92
CA LEU A 6 -28.09 31.41 -31.47
C LEU A 6 -27.59 31.04 -30.06
N PRO A 7 -28.48 30.90 -29.05
CA PRO A 7 -28.06 30.47 -27.72
C PRO A 7 -27.68 28.99 -27.76
N ALA A 8 -26.43 28.67 -27.39
CA ALA A 8 -25.97 27.31 -27.10
C ALA A 8 -26.56 26.86 -25.76
N ALA A 9 -27.84 26.51 -25.73
CA ALA A 9 -28.54 26.06 -24.52
C ALA A 9 -29.31 24.76 -24.73
N CYS A 10 -28.69 23.79 -25.41
CA CYS A 10 -29.07 22.37 -25.35
C CYS A 10 -27.81 21.55 -25.68
N ALA A 11 -26.95 21.29 -24.70
CA ALA A 11 -26.21 20.04 -24.73
C ALA A 11 -27.30 18.95 -24.60
N THR A 12 -27.58 18.24 -25.69
CA THR A 12 -28.51 17.11 -25.71
C THR A 12 -28.13 16.12 -24.63
N ASP A 13 -29.09 15.44 -24.02
CA ASP A 13 -28.81 14.45 -22.97
C ASP A 13 -27.78 13.40 -23.43
N SER A 14 -27.74 13.08 -24.73
CA SER A 14 -26.70 12.25 -25.34
C SER A 14 -25.28 12.78 -25.15
N ALA A 15 -25.05 14.10 -25.23
CA ALA A 15 -23.75 14.71 -24.96
C ALA A 15 -23.36 14.56 -23.48
N ARG A 16 -24.34 14.63 -22.57
CA ARG A 16 -24.13 14.39 -21.14
C ARG A 16 -23.85 12.91 -20.84
N TYR A 17 -24.56 12.00 -21.51
CA TYR A 17 -24.29 10.56 -21.41
C TYR A 17 -22.93 10.18 -21.97
N LEU A 18 -22.51 10.77 -23.10
CA LEU A 18 -21.19 10.54 -23.68
C LEU A 18 -20.07 11.12 -22.81
N ALA A 19 -20.26 12.32 -22.24
CA ALA A 19 -19.30 12.89 -21.29
C ALA A 19 -19.22 12.05 -20.00
N ALA A 20 -20.35 11.56 -19.49
CA ALA A 20 -20.39 10.68 -18.33
C ALA A 20 -19.74 9.32 -18.64
N ALA A 21 -19.98 8.75 -19.83
CA ALA A 21 -19.36 7.52 -20.29
C ALA A 21 -17.84 7.70 -20.49
N ALA A 22 -17.39 8.84 -21.03
CA ALA A 22 -15.97 9.19 -21.13
C ALA A 22 -15.33 9.30 -19.74
N SER A 23 -15.97 9.99 -18.79
CA SER A 23 -15.47 10.08 -17.41
C SER A 23 -15.41 8.72 -16.69
N GLN A 24 -16.32 7.79 -17.01
CA GLN A 24 -16.28 6.43 -16.51
C GLN A 24 -15.22 5.57 -17.22
N ALA A 25 -15.01 5.78 -18.52
CA ALA A 25 -13.91 5.15 -19.25
C ALA A 25 -12.56 5.58 -18.67
N ASP A 26 -12.36 6.88 -18.44
CA ASP A 26 -11.15 7.43 -17.82
C ASP A 26 -10.97 6.90 -16.38
N ALA A 27 -12.07 6.82 -15.60
CA ALA A 27 -12.04 6.23 -14.26
C ALA A 27 -11.71 4.73 -14.30
N SER A 28 -12.25 3.99 -15.27
CA SER A 28 -11.97 2.56 -15.44
C SER A 28 -10.53 2.30 -15.90
N VAL A 29 -9.96 3.21 -16.71
CA VAL A 29 -8.54 3.19 -17.09
C VAL A 29 -7.67 3.54 -15.89
N ALA A 30 -8.07 4.49 -15.05
CA ALA A 30 -7.39 4.80 -13.79
C ALA A 30 -7.47 3.65 -12.76
N VAL A 31 -8.59 2.93 -12.68
CA VAL A 31 -8.75 1.72 -11.86
C VAL A 31 -7.97 0.53 -12.44
N SER A 32 -7.85 0.43 -13.76
CA SER A 32 -7.01 -0.60 -14.41
C SER A 32 -5.52 -0.31 -14.25
N ALA A 33 -5.14 0.97 -14.17
CA ALA A 33 -3.79 1.40 -13.78
C ALA A 33 -3.53 1.16 -12.27
N ALA A 34 -4.57 1.07 -11.44
CA ALA A 34 -4.49 0.60 -10.06
C ALA A 34 -4.45 -0.94 -9.93
N GLY A 35 -4.16 -1.66 -11.03
CA GLY A 35 -3.95 -3.11 -11.07
C GLY A 35 -2.69 -3.62 -10.36
N ASP A 36 -1.99 -2.77 -9.61
CA ASP A 36 -0.75 -3.08 -8.90
C ASP A 36 -0.90 -3.90 -7.61
N ALA A 37 -2.13 -4.21 -7.18
CA ALA A 37 -2.33 -5.04 -5.99
C ALA A 37 -1.81 -6.47 -6.17
N ASP A 38 -1.76 -6.97 -7.40
CA ASP A 38 -1.31 -8.34 -7.72
C ASP A 38 0.22 -8.46 -7.88
N ASP A 39 0.97 -7.35 -8.01
CA ASP A 39 2.42 -7.32 -8.26
C ASP A 39 3.28 -7.02 -7.01
N LEU A 40 2.68 -7.04 -5.81
CA LEU A 40 3.45 -6.85 -4.59
C LEU A 40 4.14 -8.17 -4.19
N PRO A 41 5.48 -8.19 -4.03
CA PRO A 41 6.14 -9.39 -3.57
C PRO A 41 5.58 -9.78 -2.19
N PRO A 42 5.39 -11.09 -1.94
CA PRO A 42 4.84 -11.54 -0.68
C PRO A 42 5.75 -11.11 0.47
N LEU A 43 5.12 -10.75 1.59
CA LEU A 43 5.86 -10.43 2.81
C LEU A 43 6.77 -11.61 3.20
N PRO A 44 8.05 -11.39 3.53
CA PRO A 44 8.93 -12.46 3.97
C PRO A 44 8.34 -13.22 5.15
N ALA A 45 8.36 -14.55 5.09
CA ALA A 45 7.75 -15.40 6.11
C ALA A 45 8.27 -15.11 7.53
N ASP A 46 9.55 -14.70 7.66
CA ASP A 46 10.13 -14.28 8.94
C ASP A 46 9.32 -13.15 9.59
N CYS A 47 8.86 -12.17 8.82
CA CYS A 47 8.19 -10.97 9.32
C CYS A 47 6.83 -11.23 9.99
N ARG A 48 6.24 -12.41 9.78
CA ARG A 48 5.01 -12.85 10.48
C ARG A 48 5.29 -13.60 11.78
N ARG A 49 6.55 -13.95 12.07
CA ARG A 49 6.91 -14.74 13.25
C ARG A 49 6.83 -13.90 14.52
N ARG A 50 6.49 -14.58 15.61
CA ARG A 50 6.47 -14.03 16.97
C ARG A 50 7.65 -14.58 17.75
N GLU A 51 8.34 -13.72 18.50
CA GLU A 51 9.29 -14.19 19.51
C GLU A 51 8.54 -14.61 20.77
N ARG A 52 9.09 -15.61 21.47
CA ARG A 52 8.68 -15.94 22.84
C ARG A 52 9.85 -15.65 23.77
N SER A 53 9.56 -15.15 24.98
CA SER A 53 10.57 -14.93 26.02
C SER A 53 11.24 -16.23 26.46
N GLY A 54 10.51 -17.36 26.44
CA GLY A 54 11.01 -18.63 26.97
C GLY A 54 11.05 -18.67 28.50
N VAL A 55 10.42 -17.70 29.16
CA VAL A 55 10.21 -17.69 30.61
C VAL A 55 9.25 -18.83 30.99
N VAL A 56 9.59 -19.55 32.05
CA VAL A 56 8.78 -20.64 32.60
C VAL A 56 8.53 -20.42 34.10
N VAL A 57 7.49 -21.08 34.63
CA VAL A 57 7.20 -21.06 36.07
C VAL A 57 8.38 -21.65 36.83
N GLY A 58 8.82 -20.95 37.87
CA GLY A 58 9.98 -21.33 38.68
C GLY A 58 11.30 -20.69 38.23
N ASP A 59 11.33 -19.97 37.11
CA ASP A 59 12.48 -19.12 36.80
C ASP A 59 12.70 -18.09 37.92
N ARG A 60 13.97 -17.93 38.34
CA ARG A 60 14.36 -16.78 39.15
C ARG A 60 14.09 -15.49 38.36
N LEU A 61 13.77 -14.42 39.07
CA LEU A 61 13.39 -13.15 38.46
C LEU A 61 14.48 -12.57 37.54
N ASP A 62 15.75 -12.70 37.91
CA ASP A 62 16.90 -12.27 37.10
C ASP A 62 17.04 -13.08 35.80
N ALA A 63 16.90 -14.41 35.88
CA ALA A 63 16.88 -15.27 34.70
C ALA A 63 15.68 -14.96 33.79
N ALA A 64 14.50 -14.69 34.37
CA ALA A 64 13.31 -14.32 33.61
C ALA A 64 13.49 -12.97 32.88
N ALA A 65 14.14 -11.99 33.52
CA ALA A 65 14.46 -10.70 32.91
C ALA A 65 15.41 -10.89 31.71
N LEU A 66 16.53 -11.60 31.89
CA LEU A 66 17.50 -11.86 30.81
C LEU A 66 16.87 -12.60 29.61
N LYS A 67 16.02 -13.60 29.87
CA LYS A 67 15.27 -14.31 28.82
C LYS A 67 14.34 -13.38 28.05
N SER A 68 13.63 -12.51 28.76
CA SER A 68 12.72 -11.53 28.18
C SER A 68 13.46 -10.50 27.32
N ASP A 69 14.56 -9.96 27.82
CA ASP A 69 15.41 -9.01 27.09
C ASP A 69 16.02 -9.65 25.83
N GLY A 70 16.48 -10.89 25.92
CA GLY A 70 16.99 -11.63 24.76
C GLY A 70 15.91 -11.83 23.68
N ALA A 71 14.67 -12.09 24.08
CA ALA A 71 13.55 -12.19 23.14
C ALA A 71 13.14 -10.83 22.56
N LEU A 72 13.21 -9.77 23.36
CA LEU A 72 12.98 -8.40 22.89
C LEU A 72 14.03 -8.01 21.85
N GLY A 73 15.31 -8.32 22.09
CA GLY A 73 16.38 -8.11 21.12
C GLY A 73 16.09 -8.81 19.78
N ARG A 74 15.78 -10.11 19.80
CA ARG A 74 15.41 -10.86 18.58
C ARG A 74 14.17 -10.29 17.87
N ALA A 75 13.19 -9.80 18.63
CA ALA A 75 12.00 -9.18 18.06
C ALA A 75 12.34 -7.85 17.37
N ASN A 76 13.16 -7.01 18.02
CA ASN A 76 13.63 -5.75 17.46
C ASN A 76 14.46 -5.97 16.19
N ASP A 77 15.38 -6.94 16.21
CA ASP A 77 16.18 -7.28 15.03
C ASP A 77 15.29 -7.68 13.85
N ARG A 78 14.21 -8.44 14.11
CA ARG A 78 13.25 -8.77 13.06
C ARG A 78 12.50 -7.55 12.56
N VAL A 79 12.02 -6.67 13.45
CA VAL A 79 11.35 -5.41 13.06
C VAL A 79 12.26 -4.59 12.15
N ILE A 80 13.53 -4.44 12.50
CA ILE A 80 14.51 -3.70 11.71
C ILE A 80 14.68 -4.33 10.31
N ARG A 81 14.90 -5.65 10.22
CA ARG A 81 15.04 -6.33 8.93
C ARG A 81 13.79 -6.23 8.06
N CYS A 82 12.61 -6.34 8.65
CA CYS A 82 11.34 -6.28 7.93
C CYS A 82 10.99 -4.85 7.47
N ALA A 83 11.34 -3.84 8.27
CA ALA A 83 11.24 -2.44 7.86
C ALA A 83 12.19 -2.17 6.68
N ALA A 84 13.45 -2.60 6.76
CA ALA A 84 14.42 -2.42 5.68
C ALA A 84 13.97 -3.08 4.36
N TRP A 85 13.36 -4.27 4.43
CA TRP A 85 12.77 -4.91 3.26
C TRP A 85 11.63 -4.05 2.66
N TYR A 86 10.75 -3.53 3.49
CA TYR A 86 9.64 -2.68 3.03
C TYR A 86 10.13 -1.37 2.42
N ASP A 87 11.12 -0.72 3.04
CA ASP A 87 11.72 0.52 2.54
C ASP A 87 12.39 0.29 1.17
N ALA A 88 13.08 -0.84 1.00
CA ALA A 88 13.66 -1.23 -0.28
C ALA A 88 12.59 -1.46 -1.36
N LEU A 89 11.50 -2.16 -1.01
CA LEU A 89 10.36 -2.36 -1.92
C LEU A 89 9.74 -1.02 -2.34
N ARG A 90 9.52 -0.11 -1.38
CA ARG A 90 8.97 1.22 -1.64
C ARG A 90 9.88 2.03 -2.56
N ALA A 91 11.19 2.01 -2.32
CA ALA A 91 12.18 2.72 -3.15
C ALA A 91 12.24 2.16 -4.58
N ALA A 92 12.17 0.83 -4.73
CA ALA A 92 12.16 0.21 -6.06
C ALA A 92 10.95 0.66 -6.89
N ARG A 93 9.77 0.77 -6.27
CA ARG A 93 8.56 1.24 -6.96
C ARG A 93 8.63 2.71 -7.33
N SER A 94 9.09 3.59 -6.43
CA SER A 94 9.23 5.01 -6.74
C SER A 94 10.24 5.28 -7.88
N ASN A 95 11.27 4.44 -7.98
CA ASN A 95 12.25 4.53 -9.06
C ASN A 95 11.71 3.98 -10.39
N GLY A 96 10.83 2.98 -10.34
CA GLY A 96 10.13 2.44 -11.52
C GLY A 96 9.07 3.38 -12.11
N GLU A 97 8.42 4.20 -11.27
CA GLU A 97 7.47 5.24 -11.70
C GLU A 97 8.15 6.45 -12.39
N SER A 98 9.49 6.55 -12.31
CA SER A 98 10.27 7.67 -12.86
C SER A 98 10.93 7.38 -14.21
N SER A 99 10.64 6.21 -14.82
CA SER A 99 11.23 5.74 -16.10
C SER A 99 10.19 5.60 -17.20
#